data_AF-A0AAW1U477-F1
#
_entry.id   AF-A0AAW1U477-F1
#
_cell.length_a   1.000
_cell.length_b   1.000
_cell.length_c   1.000
_cell.angle_alpha   90.00
_cell.angle_beta   90.00
_cell.angle_gamma   90.00
#
_symmetry.space_group_name_H-M   'P 1'
#
loop_
_entity.id
_entity.type
_entity.pdbx_description
1 polymer ?
#
loop_
_entity_poly.entity_id
_entity_poly.type
_entity_poly.pdbx_seq_one_letter_code
_entity_poly.pdbx_strand_id
1 'polypeptide(L)'
;DNKIELEWYQKVTNSTRYIHYWSYHPFSTKINFIREFKRRKKNICHLTRYEKNIQKFKHILQDNAYPSRLINKLLFISPNQEETHKKHKENNTKELKISVLPYVTTYCRIDEAFS
;
A
#
# COMPACT_ATOMS: atom_id res chain seq x y z
N ASP A 1 -4.72 -34.34 -4.28
CA ASP A 1 -4.77 -32.87 -4.45
C ASP A 1 -3.70 -32.17 -3.61
N ASN A 2 -2.69 -31.58 -4.25
CA ASN A 2 -1.62 -30.81 -3.59
C ASN A 2 -1.90 -29.30 -3.71
N LYS A 3 -2.74 -28.76 -2.83
CA LYS A 3 -3.02 -27.32 -2.78
C LYS A 3 -2.23 -26.67 -1.63
N ILE A 4 -1.36 -25.71 -1.97
CA ILE A 4 -0.62 -24.91 -0.97
C ILE A 4 -1.47 -23.69 -0.61
N GLU A 5 -1.88 -23.59 0.66
CA GLU A 5 -2.57 -22.41 1.18
C GLU A 5 -1.61 -21.47 1.91
N LEU A 6 -1.47 -20.26 1.38
CA LEU A 6 -0.61 -19.22 1.97
C LEU A 6 -1.41 -18.29 2.89
N GLU A 7 -0.85 -18.00 4.06
CA GLU A 7 -1.41 -17.08 5.05
C GLU A 7 -0.34 -16.09 5.54
N TRP A 8 -0.78 -14.94 6.03
CA TRP A 8 0.07 -14.06 6.81
C TRP A 8 0.44 -14.67 8.17
N TYR A 9 1.68 -15.15 8.26
CA TYR A 9 2.25 -15.58 9.52
C TYR A 9 2.81 -14.40 10.35
N GLN A 10 2.59 -14.45 11.66
CA GLN A 10 3.26 -13.61 12.65
C GLN A 10 3.85 -14.51 13.74
N LYS A 11 5.08 -14.22 14.16
CA LYS A 11 5.70 -14.88 15.31
C LYS A 11 4.88 -14.63 16.58
N VAL A 12 4.90 -15.57 17.51
CA VAL A 12 4.20 -15.46 18.81
C VAL A 12 4.70 -14.26 19.62
N THR A 13 5.96 -13.89 19.47
CA THR A 13 6.58 -12.73 20.14
C THR A 13 6.35 -11.40 19.42
N ASN A 14 5.48 -11.34 18.41
CA ASN A 14 5.20 -10.10 17.69
C ASN A 14 4.47 -9.11 18.59
N SER A 15 5.05 -7.92 18.80
CA SER A 15 4.49 -6.86 19.64
C SER A 15 3.38 -6.05 18.98
N THR A 16 3.14 -6.25 17.69
CA THR A 16 2.17 -5.55 16.85
C THR A 16 2.27 -4.02 16.89
N ARG A 17 3.42 -3.48 17.31
CA ARG A 17 3.72 -2.05 17.30
C ARG A 17 4.10 -1.63 15.88
N TYR A 18 3.16 -1.00 15.18
CA TYR A 18 3.39 -0.39 13.89
C TYR A 18 3.54 1.14 14.05
N ILE A 19 3.48 1.87 12.94
CA ILE A 19 3.50 3.33 12.98
C ILE A 19 2.27 3.81 13.76
N HIS A 20 2.47 4.42 14.92
CA HIS A 20 1.38 4.95 15.72
C HIS A 20 0.72 6.16 15.03
N TYR A 21 -0.60 6.35 15.13
CA TYR A 21 -1.30 7.44 14.44
C TYR A 21 -0.78 8.84 14.82
N TRP A 22 -0.49 9.04 16.11
CA TRP A 22 -0.01 10.31 16.68
C TRP A 22 1.50 10.54 16.58
N SER A 23 2.24 9.63 15.95
CA SER A 23 3.68 9.82 15.74
C SER A 23 3.99 10.97 14.77
N TYR A 24 5.18 11.54 14.84
CA TYR A 24 5.68 12.58 13.93
C TYR A 24 6.11 11.99 12.57
N HIS A 25 5.22 11.23 11.94
CA HIS A 25 5.38 10.78 10.56
C HIS A 25 4.35 11.48 9.66
N PRO A 26 4.73 11.81 8.40
CA PRO A 26 3.80 12.36 7.44
C PRO A 26 2.54 11.51 7.30
N PHE A 27 1.39 12.17 7.15
CA PHE A 27 0.11 11.47 6.99
C PHE A 27 0.12 10.54 5.77
N SER A 28 0.74 10.98 4.66
CA SER A 28 0.94 10.16 3.46
C SER A 28 1.64 8.83 3.76
N THR A 29 2.69 8.83 4.57
CA THR A 29 3.40 7.60 4.99
C THR A 29 2.48 6.65 5.74
N LYS A 30 1.67 7.16 6.67
CA LYS A 30 0.70 6.36 7.44
C LYS A 30 -0.38 5.74 6.55
N ILE A 31 -0.87 6.49 5.57
CA ILE A 31 -1.86 6.02 4.59
C ILE A 31 -1.24 4.96 3.65
N ASN A 32 -0.05 5.24 3.13
CA ASN A 32 0.65 4.33 2.23
C ASN A 32 1.01 3.01 2.93
N PHE A 33 1.39 3.06 4.21
CA PHE A 33 1.59 1.86 5.01
C PHE A 33 0.35 0.96 5.00
N ILE A 34 -0.85 1.50 5.27
CA ILE A 34 -2.10 0.73 5.28
C ILE A 34 -2.41 0.17 3.89
N ARG A 35 -2.29 1.00 2.85
CA ARG A 35 -2.58 0.61 1.45
C ARG A 35 -1.66 -0.50 0.96
N GLU A 36 -0.35 -0.34 1.17
CA GLU A 36 0.65 -1.32 0.77
C GLU A 36 0.50 -2.63 1.54
N PHE A 37 0.16 -2.56 2.83
CA PHE A 37 -0.10 -3.74 3.62
C PHE A 37 -1.30 -4.53 3.07
N LYS A 38 -2.44 -3.86 2.84
CA LYS A 38 -3.63 -4.46 2.21
C LYS A 38 -3.30 -5.10 0.86
N ARG A 39 -2.59 -4.37 -0.01
CA ARG A 39 -2.16 -4.85 -1.34
C ARG A 39 -1.32 -6.12 -1.23
N ARG A 40 -0.33 -6.15 -0.33
CA ARG A 40 0.51 -7.33 -0.10
C ARG A 40 -0.30 -8.52 0.39
N LYS A 41 -1.28 -8.33 1.28
CA LYS A 41 -2.15 -9.43 1.74
C LYS A 41 -2.99 -10.00 0.62
N LYS A 42 -3.54 -9.15 -0.25
CA LYS A 42 -4.30 -9.58 -1.42
C LYS A 42 -3.45 -10.43 -2.37
N ASN A 43 -2.18 -10.09 -2.54
CA ASN A 43 -1.28 -10.77 -3.47
C ASN A 43 -0.68 -12.08 -2.92
N ILE A 44 -0.47 -12.17 -1.61
CA ILE A 44 0.23 -13.31 -0.99
C ILE A 44 -0.75 -14.33 -0.42
N CYS A 45 -1.83 -13.88 0.21
CA CYS A 45 -2.71 -14.78 0.95
C CYS A 45 -3.73 -15.44 0.03
N HIS A 46 -4.06 -16.70 0.32
CA HIS A 46 -5.20 -17.35 -0.31
C HIS A 46 -6.51 -16.63 0.05
N LEU A 47 -7.46 -16.60 -0.89
CA LEU A 47 -8.71 -15.82 -0.79
C LEU A 47 -9.50 -16.15 0.48
N THR A 48 -9.55 -17.43 0.88
CA THR A 48 -10.25 -17.88 2.09
C THR A 48 -9.69 -17.28 3.38
N ARG A 49 -8.40 -16.96 3.43
CA ARG A 49 -7.74 -16.39 4.62
C ARG A 49 -7.53 -14.88 4.54
N TYR A 50 -7.78 -14.28 3.38
CA TYR A 50 -7.62 -12.85 3.18
C TYR A 50 -8.50 -12.04 4.15
N GLU A 51 -9.79 -12.38 4.26
CA GLU A 51 -10.73 -11.64 5.11
C GLU A 51 -10.32 -11.68 6.59
N LYS A 52 -9.97 -12.87 7.10
CA LYS A 52 -9.44 -13.04 8.45
C LYS A 52 -8.20 -12.17 8.71
N ASN A 53 -7.29 -12.12 7.74
CA ASN A 53 -6.07 -11.31 7.83
C ASN A 53 -6.36 -9.80 7.82
N ILE A 54 -7.35 -9.34 7.06
CA ILE A 54 -7.77 -7.94 7.03
C ILE A 54 -8.43 -7.55 8.36
N GLN A 55 -9.28 -8.40 8.94
CA GLN A 55 -9.86 -8.14 10.25
C GLN A 55 -8.79 -8.09 11.34
N LYS A 56 -7.82 -9.01 11.31
CA LYS A 56 -6.66 -8.96 12.22
C LYS A 56 -5.88 -7.66 12.07
N PHE A 57 -5.64 -7.22 10.84
CA PHE A 57 -4.92 -5.97 10.58
C PHE A 57 -5.70 -4.75 11.05
N LYS A 58 -7.03 -4.74 10.90
CA LYS A 58 -7.92 -3.69 11.43
C LYS A 58 -7.73 -3.53 12.94
N HIS A 59 -7.73 -4.63 13.71
CA HIS A 59 -7.51 -4.58 15.15
C HIS A 59 -6.15 -3.99 15.50
N ILE A 60 -5.10 -4.41 14.82
CA ILE A 60 -3.77 -3.85 15.07
C ILE A 60 -3.72 -2.34 14.77
N LEU A 61 -4.39 -1.86 13.72
CA LEU A 61 -4.48 -0.42 13.45
C LEU A 61 -5.24 0.33 14.54
N GLN A 62 -6.31 -0.25 15.09
CA GLN A 62 -7.04 0.33 16.22
C GLN A 62 -6.16 0.43 17.47
N ASP A 63 -5.37 -0.61 17.76
CA ASP A 63 -4.41 -0.63 18.87
C ASP A 63 -3.32 0.43 18.69
N ASN A 64 -2.96 0.77 17.44
CA ASN A 64 -2.03 1.84 17.10
C ASN A 64 -2.72 3.22 16.96
N ALA A 65 -3.91 3.38 17.57
CA ALA A 65 -4.70 4.61 17.68
C ALA A 65 -5.19 5.20 16.33
N TYR A 66 -5.30 4.39 15.28
CA TYR A 66 -5.89 4.88 14.02
C TYR A 66 -7.40 5.07 14.16
N PRO A 67 -7.97 6.18 13.65
CA PRO A 67 -9.42 6.41 13.69
C PRO A 67 -10.20 5.36 12.88
N SER A 68 -11.25 4.78 13.47
CA SER A 68 -12.08 3.75 12.83
C SER A 68 -12.65 4.16 11.47
N ARG A 69 -13.06 5.43 11.32
CA ARG A 69 -13.54 5.97 10.03
C ARG A 69 -12.47 5.89 8.95
N LEU A 70 -11.23 6.21 9.29
CA LEU A 70 -10.10 6.15 8.36
C LEU A 70 -9.75 4.70 8.00
N ILE A 71 -9.72 3.80 8.99
CA ILE A 71 -9.46 2.39 8.77
C ILE A 71 -10.50 1.80 7.82
N ASN A 72 -11.78 2.05 8.07
CA ASN A 72 -12.85 1.52 7.24
C ASN A 72 -12.78 2.05 5.80
N LYS A 73 -12.46 3.35 5.65
CA LYS A 73 -12.24 3.98 4.35
C LYS A 73 -11.11 3.31 3.57
N LEU A 74 -9.99 2.97 4.21
CA LEU A 74 -8.83 2.42 3.50
C LEU A 74 -8.91 0.91 3.27
N LEU A 75 -9.48 0.17 4.23
CA LEU A 75 -9.53 -1.30 4.17
C LEU A 75 -10.72 -1.84 3.37
N PHE A 76 -11.89 -1.20 3.43
CA PHE A 76 -13.11 -1.79 2.86
C PHE A 76 -13.69 -1.03 1.67
N ILE A 77 -13.38 0.26 1.50
CA ILE A 77 -13.83 0.99 0.31
C ILE A 77 -12.99 0.55 -0.89
N SER A 78 -13.67 0.17 -1.97
CA SER A 78 -13.06 -0.26 -3.22
C SER A 78 -12.72 0.95 -4.11
N PRO A 79 -11.63 0.89 -4.90
CA PRO A 79 -11.20 1.97 -5.78
C PRO A 79 -12.26 2.41 -6.79
N ASN A 80 -13.19 1.53 -7.17
CA ASN A 80 -14.32 1.85 -8.05
C ASN A 80 -15.23 2.97 -7.50
N GLN A 81 -15.15 3.29 -6.20
CA GLN A 81 -15.90 4.41 -5.58
C GLN A 81 -15.09 5.72 -5.50
N GLU A 82 -13.78 5.71 -5.72
CA GLU A 82 -12.95 6.93 -5.75
C GLU A 82 -12.92 7.58 -7.16
N GLU A 83 -13.22 6.82 -8.21
CA GLU A 83 -13.23 7.31 -9.60
C GLU A 83 -14.43 8.21 -9.93
N THR A 84 -15.56 8.06 -9.23
CA THR A 84 -16.76 8.90 -9.43
C THR A 84 -16.54 10.35 -9.01
N HIS A 85 -15.55 10.64 -8.15
CA HIS A 85 -15.26 11.99 -7.67
C HIS A 85 -14.07 12.69 -8.36
N LYS A 86 -13.29 11.99 -9.20
CA LYS A 86 -12.11 12.55 -9.88
C LYS A 86 -12.32 12.97 -11.34
N LYS A 87 -13.49 12.75 -11.92
CA LYS A 87 -13.74 13.01 -13.37
C LYS A 87 -13.76 14.49 -13.80
N HIS A 88 -13.49 15.47 -12.93
CA HIS A 88 -13.62 16.89 -13.28
C HIS A 88 -12.33 17.72 -13.38
N LYS A 89 -11.14 17.14 -13.29
CA LYS A 89 -9.88 17.89 -13.51
C LYS A 89 -8.76 16.98 -14.02
N GLU A 90 -8.53 16.98 -15.33
CA GLU A 90 -7.21 16.85 -15.98
C GLU A 90 -7.38 16.73 -17.51
N ASN A 91 -7.69 17.86 -18.16
CA ASN A 91 -7.14 18.14 -19.48
C ASN A 91 -6.01 19.13 -19.24
N ASN A 92 -4.75 18.70 -19.36
CA ASN A 92 -3.66 19.46 -20.00
C ASN A 92 -2.28 18.84 -19.71
N THR A 93 -1.60 18.52 -20.82
CA THR A 93 -0.14 18.43 -21.03
C THR A 93 0.63 17.33 -20.27
N LYS A 94 0.97 16.26 -21.01
CA LYS A 94 1.97 15.25 -20.61
C LYS A 94 3.37 15.84 -20.74
N GLU A 95 3.90 16.43 -19.68
CA GLU A 95 5.35 16.61 -19.54
C GLU A 95 5.98 15.30 -19.08
N LEU A 96 7.00 14.82 -19.82
CA LEU A 96 7.79 13.64 -19.45
C LEU A 96 8.57 13.93 -18.15
N LYS A 97 8.07 13.41 -17.04
CA LYS A 97 8.69 13.56 -15.73
C LYS A 97 9.85 12.57 -15.58
N ILE A 98 11.03 12.95 -16.07
CA ILE A 98 12.26 12.19 -15.84
C ILE A 98 12.67 12.38 -14.37
N SER A 99 12.82 11.28 -13.64
CA SER A 99 13.37 11.29 -12.29
C SER A 99 14.77 10.70 -12.34
N VAL A 100 15.76 11.53 -11.98
CA VAL A 100 17.16 11.11 -11.87
C VAL A 100 17.45 10.83 -10.40
N LEU A 101 18.06 9.68 -10.12
CA LEU A 101 18.53 9.37 -8.78
C LEU A 101 19.73 10.26 -8.45
N PRO A 102 19.83 10.83 -7.23
CA PRO A 102 21.04 11.52 -6.83
C PRO A 102 22.23 10.53 -6.88
N TYR A 103 23.35 10.97 -7.47
CA TYR A 103 24.63 10.25 -7.67
C TYR A 103 24.76 9.28 -8.87
N VAL A 104 23.86 9.36 -9.86
CA VAL A 104 24.11 8.74 -11.19
C VAL A 104 24.58 9.83 -12.15
N THR A 105 25.87 9.83 -12.50
CA THR A 105 26.51 10.90 -13.31
C THR A 105 26.48 10.66 -14.83
N THR A 106 26.01 9.50 -15.31
CA THR A 106 25.93 9.23 -16.75
C THR A 106 24.61 8.56 -17.12
N TYR A 107 23.92 9.16 -18.09
CA TYR A 107 22.82 8.54 -18.83
C TYR A 107 23.38 8.13 -20.20
N CYS A 108 23.34 6.84 -20.54
CA CYS A 108 23.52 6.41 -21.91
C CYS A 108 22.16 6.38 -22.59
N ARG A 109 22.03 7.04 -23.75
CA ARG A 109 20.92 6.77 -24.66
C ARG A 109 21.02 5.30 -25.08
N ILE A 110 19.93 4.57 -24.95
CA ILE A 110 19.85 3.15 -25.33
C ILE A 110 20.07 2.99 -26.85
N ASP A 111 19.94 4.08 -27.59
CA ASP A 111 20.12 4.17 -29.04
C ASP A 111 21.60 4.09 -29.49
N GLU A 112 22.57 4.25 -28.58
CA GLU A 112 24.02 4.23 -28.89
C GLU A 112 24.72 2.93 -28.44
N ALA A 113 24.02 1.99 -27.80
CA ALA A 113 24.62 0.76 -27.27
C ALA A 113 24.65 -0.41 -28.28
N PHE A 114 24.09 -0.22 -29.48
CA PHE A 114 24.06 -1.23 -30.54
C PHE A 114 24.38 -0.64 -31.93
N SER A 115 25.53 0.03 -32.05
CA SER A 115 26.14 0.30 -33.35
C SER A 115 27.62 -0.03 -33.38
#